data_AF-A0A9D9CN23-F1
#
_entry.id   AF-A0A9D9CN23-F1
#
_cell.length_a   1.000
_cell.length_b   1.000
_cell.length_c   1.000
_cell.angle_alpha   90.00
_cell.angle_beta   90.00
_cell.angle_gamma   90.00
#
_symmetry.space_group_name_H-M   'P 1'
#
loop_
_entity.id
_entity.type
_entity.pdbx_description
1 polymer ?
#
loop_
_entity_poly.entity_id
_entity_poly.type
_entity_poly.pdbx_seq_one_letter_code
_entity_poly.pdbx_strand_id
1 'polypeptide(L)' 'MMTPKQQTLYAMMECEGYSYGCMQMVMSLLGASREALDDMILFIEDEHPSERELIAKLAELCE' A
#
# COMPACT_ATOMS: atom_id res chain seq x y z
N MET A 1 -2.52 16.15 -5.26
CA MET A 1 -1.94 15.45 -6.43
C MET A 1 -1.16 14.27 -5.88
N MET A 2 -1.38 13.05 -6.36
CA MET A 2 -0.62 11.89 -5.87
C MET A 2 0.85 12.04 -6.27
N THR A 3 1.74 11.73 -5.33
CA THR A 3 3.17 11.67 -5.60
C THR A 3 3.48 10.47 -6.52
N PRO A 4 4.63 10.47 -7.21
CA PRO A 4 5.03 9.32 -8.04
C PRO A 4 5.02 7.99 -7.28
N LYS A 5 5.41 7.97 -5.99
CA LYS A 5 5.39 6.75 -5.16
C LYS A 5 3.98 6.25 -4.89
N GLN A 6 3.04 7.15 -4.61
CA GLN A 6 1.64 6.78 -4.45
C GLN A 6 1.06 6.21 -5.74
N GLN A 7 1.45 6.75 -6.90
CA GLN A 7 1.04 6.21 -8.20
C GLN A 7 1.62 4.82 -8.45
N THR A 8 2.90 4.60 -8.13
CA THR A 8 3.56 3.29 -8.21
C THR A 8 2.85 2.26 -7.34
N LEU A 9 2.66 2.57 -6.05
CA LEU A 9 1.99 1.67 -5.12
C LEU A 9 0.56 1.36 -5.54
N TYR A 10 -0.18 2.36 -6.02
CA TYR A 10 -1.53 2.17 -6.55
C TYR A 10 -1.56 1.23 -7.76
N ALA A 11 -0.66 1.42 -8.73
CA ALA A 11 -0.59 0.58 -9.92
C ALA A 11 -0.20 -0.86 -9.58
N MET A 12 0.74 -1.06 -8.67
CA MET A 12 1.12 -2.39 -8.19
C MET A 12 -0.06 -3.09 -7.54
N MET A 13 -0.76 -2.39 -6.66
CA MET A 13 -1.92 -2.96 -5.99
C MET A 13 -3.05 -3.34 -6.97
N GLU A 14 -3.26 -2.52 -8.00
CA GLU A 14 -4.22 -2.82 -9.05
C GLU A 14 -3.80 -4.05 -9.88
N CYS A 15 -2.51 -4.19 -10.19
CA CYS A 15 -1.96 -5.35 -10.90
C CYS A 15 -2.08 -6.65 -10.09
N GLU A 16 -1.90 -6.61 -8.76
CA GLU A 16 -2.08 -7.74 -7.85
C GLU A 16 -3.57 -8.08 -7.62
N GLY A 17 -4.49 -7.22 -8.09
CA GLY A 17 -5.93 -7.47 -8.04
C GLY A 17 -6.58 -7.14 -6.70
N TYR A 18 -5.98 -6.26 -5.89
CA TYR A 18 -6.62 -5.77 -4.67
C TYR A 18 -7.90 -4.98 -4.97
N SER A 19 -8.84 -5.01 -4.03
CA SER A 19 -10.08 -4.26 -4.14
C SER A 19 -9.82 -2.76 -4.08
N TYR A 20 -10.67 -2.02 -4.78
CA TYR A 20 -10.65 -0.55 -4.76
C TYR A 20 -10.72 0.03 -3.34
N GLY A 21 -11.51 -0.58 -2.44
CA GLY A 21 -11.61 -0.14 -1.05
C GLY A 21 -10.30 -0.28 -0.28
N CYS A 22 -9.60 -1.41 -0.46
CA CYS A 22 -8.28 -1.65 0.11
C CYS A 22 -7.27 -0.61 -0.40
N MET A 23 -7.21 -0.42 -1.72
CA MET A 23 -6.30 0.55 -2.34
C MET A 23 -6.52 1.98 -1.83
N GLN A 24 -7.77 2.42 -1.71
CA GLN A 24 -8.09 3.75 -1.16
C GLN A 24 -7.69 3.91 0.31
N MET A 25 -7.86 2.85 1.11
CA MET A 25 -7.45 2.84 2.51
C MET A 25 -5.93 3.00 2.64
N VAL A 26 -5.15 2.21 1.90
CA VAL A 26 -3.69 2.28 1.86
C VAL A 26 -3.24 3.70 1.49
N MET A 27 -3.80 4.27 0.42
CA MET A 27 -3.45 5.61 -0.04
C MET A 27 -3.79 6.70 0.97
N SER A 28 -4.89 6.54 1.69
CA SER A 28 -5.34 7.51 2.69
C SER A 28 -4.48 7.48 3.96
N LEU A 29 -4.04 6.30 4.39
CA LEU A 29 -3.23 6.11 5.60
C LEU A 29 -1.75 6.41 5.35
N LEU A 30 -1.18 5.88 4.27
CA LEU A 30 0.24 6.03 3.98
C LEU A 30 0.59 7.34 3.27
N GLY A 31 -0.40 8.09 2.78
CA GLY A 31 -0.19 9.24 1.90
C GLY A 31 0.65 10.37 2.48
N ALA A 32 0.88 10.40 3.80
CA ALA A 32 1.72 11.39 4.46
C ALA A 32 3.18 10.93 4.71
N SER A 33 3.48 9.63 4.69
CA SER A 33 4.79 9.08 5.05
C SER A 33 5.51 8.46 3.86
N ARG A 34 6.62 9.06 3.45
CA ARG A 34 7.42 8.57 2.32
C ARG A 34 8.11 7.25 2.62
N GLU A 35 8.53 7.04 3.86
CA GLU A 35 9.17 5.81 4.33
C GLU A 35 8.15 4.66 4.35
N ALA A 36 6.96 4.90 4.91
CA ALA A 36 5.92 3.87 4.95
C ALA A 36 5.42 3.47 3.55
N LEU A 37 5.46 4.40 2.58
CA LEU A 37 5.20 4.07 1.17
C LEU A 37 6.28 3.18 0.58
N ASP A 38 7.56 3.38 0.92
CA ASP A 38 8.65 2.52 0.43
C ASP A 38 8.56 1.12 1.05
N ASP A 39 8.34 1.04 2.36
CA ASP A 39 8.18 -0.23 3.06
C ASP A 39 7.01 -1.03 2.52
N MET A 40 5.88 -0.37 2.21
CA MET A 40 4.71 -1.03 1.63
C MET A 40 4.95 -1.49 0.19
N ILE A 41 5.69 -0.71 -0.61
CA ILE A 41 6.08 -1.12 -1.98
C ILE A 41 6.94 -2.38 -1.90
N LEU A 42 7.99 -2.39 -1.06
CA LEU A 42 8.87 -3.55 -0.89
C LEU A 42 8.09 -4.77 -0.40
N PHE A 43 7.19 -4.60 0.57
CA PHE A 43 6.35 -5.68 1.08
C PHE A 43 5.46 -6.31 0.00
N ILE A 44 4.87 -5.50 -0.88
CA ILE A 44 4.05 -6.03 -1.98
C ILE A 44 4.92 -6.72 -3.04
N GLU A 45 6.07 -6.14 -3.41
CA GLU A 45 6.98 -6.73 -4.41
C GLU A 45 7.58 -8.07 -3.93
N ASP A 46 7.96 -8.17 -2.66
CA ASP A 46 8.64 -9.34 -2.13
C ASP A 46 7.67 -10.45 -1.71
N GLU A 47 6.52 -10.10 -1.15
CA GLU A 47 5.65 -11.06 -0.46
C GLU A 47 4.32 -11.35 -1.16
N HIS A 48 3.90 -10.53 -2.14
CA HIS A 48 2.59 -10.66 -2.81
C HIS A 48 1.42 -10.93 -1.82
N PRO A 49 1.25 -10.09 -0.78
CA PRO A 49 0.38 -10.39 0.34
C PRO A 49 -1.08 -10.45 -0.09
N SER A 50 -1.91 -11.21 0.62
CA SER A 50 -3.36 -11.07 0.51
C SER A 50 -3.84 -9.73 1.08
N GLU A 51 -5.06 -9.30 0.76
CA GLU A 51 -5.66 -8.10 1.36
C GLU A 51 -5.61 -8.11 2.89
N ARG A 52 -5.81 -9.28 3.51
CA ARG A 52 -5.82 -9.42 4.95
C ARG A 52 -4.43 -9.17 5.55
N GLU A 53 -3.38 -9.66 4.90
CA GLU A 53 -1.98 -9.45 5.31
C GLU A 53 -1.57 -7.99 5.09
N LEU A 54 -2.00 -7.38 3.98
CA LEU A 54 -1.81 -5.97 3.72
C LEU A 54 -2.44 -5.08 4.82
N ILE A 55 -3.68 -5.38 5.22
CA ILE A 55 -4.37 -4.65 6.29
C ILE A 55 -3.66 -4.84 7.64
N ALA A 56 -3.19 -6.04 7.95
CA ALA A 56 -2.40 -6.28 9.16
C ALA A 56 -1.12 -5.45 9.16
N LYS A 57 -0.41 -5.40 8.02
CA LYS A 57 0.80 -4.59 7.89
C LYS A 57 0.54 -3.09 8.02
N LEU A 58 -0.56 -2.61 7.45
CA LEU A 58 -0.99 -1.22 7.61
C LEU A 58 -1.28 -0.87 9.06
N ALA A 59 -1.88 -1.79 9.83
CA ALA A 59 -2.15 -1.57 11.25
C ALA A 59 -0.84 -1.42 12.04
N GLU A 60 0.17 -2.27 11.77
CA GLU A 60 1.50 -2.16 12.39
C GLU A 60 2.19 -0.82 12.10
N LEU A 61 2.03 -0.28 10.89
CA LEU A 61 2.64 1.00 10.47
C LEU A 61 1.92 2.23 11.04
N CYS A 62 0.72 2.05 11.61
CA CYS A 62 -0.08 3.13 12.19
C CYS A 62 -0.03 3.20 13.73
N GLU A 63 0.62 2.23 14.39
CA GLU A 63 0.93 2.25 15.83
C GLU A 63 2.25 2.97 16.13
#